data_AF-A0A2X1KT58-F1
#
_entry.id   AF-A0A2X1KT58-F1
#
_cell.length_a   1.000
_cell.length_b   1.000
_cell.length_c   1.000
_cell.angle_alpha   90.00
_cell.angle_beta   90.00
_cell.angle_gamma   90.00
#
_symmetry.space_group_name_H-M   'P 1'
#
loop_
_entity.id
_entity.type
_entity.pdbx_description
1 polymer ?
#
loop_
_entity_poly.entity_id
_entity_poly.type
_entity_poly.pdbx_seq_one_letter_code
_entity_poly.pdbx_strand_id
1 'polypeptide(L)'
;MDQVVIFKQIFDKVRNDLNYQWFYSELKRHNVSHYIYYLATENVHIVLKNDNTVLLKGLKNIVSVKFSKDRHLIETTSNKLKSREITFQEYRRNLAKAGVFSVGYKYPRTKKILLYL
;
A
#
# COMPACT_ATOMS: atom_id res chain seq x y z
N MET A 1 20.39 -12.21 -2.62
CA MET A 1 19.47 -11.56 -1.67
C MET A 1 18.05 -11.99 -1.99
N ASP A 2 17.28 -12.36 -0.98
CA ASP A 2 15.88 -12.78 -1.13
C ASP A 2 15.02 -11.60 -1.66
N GLN A 3 14.21 -11.83 -2.70
CA GLN A 3 13.32 -10.80 -3.28
C GLN A 3 12.37 -10.22 -2.21
N VAL A 4 11.96 -11.05 -1.24
CA VAL A 4 11.13 -10.63 -0.10
C VAL A 4 11.80 -9.51 0.69
N VAL A 5 13.11 -9.60 0.93
CA VAL A 5 13.86 -8.61 1.72
C VAL A 5 13.96 -7.28 0.97
N ILE A 6 14.22 -7.33 -0.34
CA ILE A 6 14.31 -6.14 -1.19
C ILE A 6 12.97 -5.40 -1.19
N PHE A 7 11.87 -6.10 -1.47
CA PHE A 7 10.56 -5.50 -1.47
C PHE A 7 10.18 -4.98 -0.08
N LYS A 8 10.48 -5.71 1.00
CA LYS A 8 10.24 -5.22 2.36
C LYS A 8 10.92 -3.87 2.60
N GLN A 9 12.19 -3.71 2.24
CA GLN A 9 12.92 -2.44 2.38
C GLN A 9 12.31 -1.31 1.54
N ILE A 10 11.89 -1.60 0.31
CA ILE A 10 11.24 -0.60 -0.56
C ILE A 10 9.93 -0.11 0.06
N PHE A 11 9.10 -1.03 0.56
CA PHE A 11 7.85 -0.70 1.22
C PHE A 11 8.07 0.04 2.56
N ASP A 12 9.05 -0.38 3.36
CA ASP A 12 9.37 0.30 4.62
C ASP A 12 9.92 1.72 4.38
N LYS A 13 10.67 1.93 3.30
CA LYS A 13 11.16 3.26 2.93
C LYS A 13 10.05 4.18 2.46
N VAL A 14 9.15 3.73 1.57
CA VAL A 14 8.06 4.60 1.08
C VAL A 14 7.09 4.98 2.19
N ARG A 15 6.84 4.11 3.17
CA ARG A 15 5.99 4.41 4.34
C ARG A 15 6.51 5.54 5.21
N ASN A 16 7.84 5.72 5.26
CA ASN A 16 8.49 6.76 6.05
C ASN A 16 8.70 8.04 5.22
N ASP A 17 9.30 7.91 4.04
CA ASP A 17 9.70 9.06 3.22
C ASP A 17 8.54 9.64 2.39
N LEU A 18 7.47 8.84 2.19
CA LEU A 18 6.34 9.14 1.31
C LEU A 18 6.80 9.51 -0.13
N ASN A 19 7.97 9.02 -0.55
CA ASN A 19 8.54 9.29 -1.87
C ASN A 19 7.95 8.34 -2.91
N TYR A 20 6.78 8.69 -3.42
CA TYR A 20 6.05 7.87 -4.40
C TYR A 20 6.76 7.77 -5.74
N GLN A 21 7.48 8.81 -6.19
CA GLN A 21 8.18 8.79 -7.48
C GLN A 21 9.31 7.76 -7.48
N TRP A 22 10.09 7.71 -6.41
CA TRP A 22 11.11 6.68 -6.21
C TRP A 22 10.48 5.29 -6.12
N PHE A 23 9.40 5.14 -5.35
CA PHE A 23 8.69 3.87 -5.19
C PHE A 23 8.15 3.30 -6.53
N TYR A 24 7.51 4.12 -7.36
CA TYR A 24 7.04 3.68 -8.68
C TYR A 24 8.19 3.28 -9.61
N SER A 25 9.33 3.97 -9.52
CA SER A 25 10.52 3.64 -10.28
C SER A 25 11.07 2.26 -9.87
N GLU A 26 11.11 1.97 -8.57
CA GLU A 26 11.52 0.66 -8.05
C GLU A 26 10.57 -0.46 -8.47
N LEU A 27 9.24 -0.25 -8.38
CA LEU A 27 8.27 -1.24 -8.86
C LEU A 27 8.46 -1.57 -10.34
N LYS A 28 8.72 -0.54 -11.17
CA LYS A 28 9.00 -0.71 -12.60
C LYS A 28 10.32 -1.44 -12.82
N ARG A 29 11.38 -1.08 -12.08
CA ARG A 29 12.71 -1.71 -12.14
C ARG A 29 12.66 -3.19 -11.77
N HIS A 30 11.79 -3.56 -10.83
CA HIS A 30 11.59 -4.93 -10.40
C HIS A 30 10.53 -5.71 -11.21
N ASN A 31 10.06 -5.17 -12.34
CA ASN A 31 9.06 -5.83 -13.20
C ASN A 31 7.77 -6.22 -12.46
N VAL A 32 7.31 -5.39 -11.53
CA VAL A 32 6.03 -5.60 -10.84
C VAL A 32 4.88 -5.32 -11.81
N SER A 33 3.98 -6.29 -11.96
CA SER A 33 2.75 -6.18 -12.76
C SER A 33 1.64 -5.54 -11.94
N HIS A 34 1.38 -6.11 -10.76
CA HIS A 34 0.40 -5.60 -9.81
C HIS A 34 0.76 -6.00 -8.39
N TYR A 35 0.23 -5.27 -7.41
CA TYR A 35 0.30 -5.72 -6.02
C TYR A 35 -1.03 -5.46 -5.31
N ILE A 36 -1.30 -6.27 -4.28
CA ILE A 36 -2.46 -6.17 -3.40
C ILE A 36 -1.93 -5.97 -1.99
N TYR A 37 -2.24 -4.82 -1.40
CA TYR A 37 -1.92 -4.46 -0.03
C TYR A 37 -3.15 -4.70 0.86
N TYR A 38 -3.06 -5.66 1.77
CA TYR A 38 -4.10 -5.96 2.75
C TYR A 38 -3.91 -5.08 3.99
N LEU A 39 -4.81 -4.10 4.18
CA LEU A 39 -4.70 -3.13 5.28
C LEU A 39 -4.86 -3.79 6.66
N ALA A 40 -5.70 -4.82 6.75
CA ALA A 40 -5.98 -5.52 8.00
C ALA A 40 -4.75 -6.23 8.54
N THR A 41 -4.02 -6.95 7.69
CA THR A 41 -2.90 -7.82 8.07
C THR A 41 -1.53 -7.24 7.69
N GLU A 42 -1.50 -6.06 7.05
CA GLU A 42 -0.31 -5.47 6.42
C GLU A 42 0.39 -6.39 5.40
N ASN A 43 -0.30 -7.44 4.94
CA ASN A 43 0.25 -8.38 3.97
C ASN A 43 0.29 -7.71 2.60
N VAL A 44 1.38 -7.91 1.86
CA VAL A 44 1.50 -7.42 0.49
C VAL A 44 1.72 -8.59 -0.43
N HIS A 45 0.78 -8.80 -1.34
CA HIS A 45 0.92 -9.78 -2.39
C HIS A 45 1.36 -9.06 -3.67
N ILE A 46 2.58 -9.32 -4.11
CA ILE A 46 3.20 -8.68 -5.26
C ILE A 46 3.26 -9.71 -6.38
N VAL A 47 2.75 -9.37 -7.55
CA VAL A 47 2.79 -10.21 -8.75
C VAL A 47 3.68 -9.55 -9.77
N LEU A 48 4.71 -10.28 -10.20
CA LEU A 48 5.69 -9.86 -11.19
C LEU A 48 5.15 -10.14 -12.61
N LYS A 49 5.78 -9.54 -13.62
CA LYS A 49 5.41 -9.74 -15.03
C LYS A 49 5.67 -11.15 -15.55
N ASN A 50 6.54 -11.90 -14.89
CA ASN A 50 6.85 -13.29 -15.22
C ASN A 50 5.99 -14.28 -14.42
N ASP A 51 4.83 -13.84 -13.92
CA ASP A 51 3.89 -14.58 -13.08
C ASP A 51 4.42 -15.09 -11.72
N ASN A 52 5.67 -14.76 -11.37
CA ASN A 52 6.17 -15.01 -10.03
C ASN A 52 5.44 -14.11 -9.02
N THR A 53 5.18 -14.67 -7.84
CA THR A 53 4.54 -13.94 -6.75
C THR A 53 5.48 -13.81 -5.55
N VAL A 54 5.41 -12.68 -4.88
CA VAL A 54 6.14 -12.39 -3.65
C VAL A 54 5.12 -12.00 -2.58
N LEU A 55 5.12 -12.73 -1.48
CA LEU A 55 4.27 -12.42 -0.33
C LEU A 55 5.11 -11.77 0.77
N LEU A 56 4.88 -10.49 1.01
CA LEU A 56 5.37 -9.81 2.21
C LEU A 56 4.38 -10.07 3.34
N LYS A 57 4.82 -10.75 4.40
CA LYS A 57 4.03 -10.87 5.62
C LYS A 57 4.14 -9.57 6.41
N GLY A 58 2.99 -8.98 6.72
CA GLY A 58 2.87 -7.78 7.54
C GLY A 58 3.13 -8.03 9.02
N LEU A 59 3.07 -6.98 9.83
CA LEU A 59 3.23 -7.10 11.28
C LEU A 59 2.03 -7.81 11.91
N LYS A 60 2.25 -8.53 13.02
CA LYS A 60 1.26 -9.36 13.74
C LYS A 60 0.00 -8.60 14.24
N ASN A 61 -0.05 -7.27 14.13
CA ASN A 61 -1.17 -6.46 14.64
C ASN A 61 -2.27 -6.32 13.59
N ILE A 62 -3.19 -7.28 13.61
CA ILE A 62 -4.40 -7.28 12.79
C ILE A 62 -5.27 -6.08 13.19
N VAL A 63 -5.63 -5.25 12.22
CA VAL A 63 -6.56 -4.13 12.43
C VAL A 63 -7.97 -4.55 12.04
N SER A 64 -8.92 -4.33 12.95
CA SER A 64 -10.35 -4.52 12.69
C SER A 64 -10.83 -3.50 11.65
N VAL A 65 -11.28 -3.99 10.50
CA VAL A 65 -11.89 -3.16 9.44
C VAL A 65 -13.38 -3.05 9.74
N LYS A 66 -13.92 -1.83 9.76
CA LYS A 66 -15.38 -1.63 9.90
C LYS A 66 -16.06 -1.92 8.56
N PHE A 67 -17.24 -2.53 8.56
CA PHE A 67 -18.02 -2.76 7.34
C PHE A 67 -18.83 -1.51 6.91
N SER A 68 -18.26 -0.32 7.03
CA SER A 68 -18.89 0.95 6.68
C SER A 68 -18.10 1.63 5.56
N LYS A 69 -18.70 1.84 4.38
CA LYS A 69 -18.06 2.52 3.26
C LYS A 69 -18.18 4.04 3.43
N ASP A 70 -17.24 4.64 4.13
CA ASP A 70 -17.19 6.10 4.29
C ASP A 70 -16.21 6.72 3.29
N ARG A 71 -16.77 7.22 2.17
CA ARG A 71 -15.98 7.83 1.10
C ARG A 71 -15.33 9.16 1.51
N HIS A 72 -16.01 9.93 2.36
CA HIS A 72 -15.51 11.23 2.82
C HIS A 72 -14.30 11.05 3.74
N LEU A 73 -14.33 10.03 4.60
CA LEU A 73 -13.21 9.68 5.47
C LEU A 73 -11.97 9.23 4.67
N ILE A 74 -12.15 8.45 3.60
CA ILE A 74 -11.03 8.03 2.71
C ILE A 74 -10.35 9.26 2.08
N GLU A 75 -11.14 10.18 1.54
CA GLU A 75 -10.62 11.37 0.86
C GLU A 75 -9.92 12.32 1.83
N THR A 76 -10.56 12.61 2.98
CA THR A 76 -10.00 13.45 4.03
C THR A 76 -8.68 12.89 4.54
N THR A 77 -8.63 11.58 4.83
CA THR A 77 -7.42 10.93 5.33
C THR A 77 -6.30 10.94 4.30
N SER A 78 -6.61 10.76 3.01
CA SER A 78 -5.61 10.89 1.96
C SER A 78 -5.04 12.28 1.85
N ASN A 79 -5.87 13.31 1.95
CA ASN A 79 -5.41 14.70 1.89
C ASN A 79 -4.52 15.03 3.10
N LYS A 80 -4.89 14.59 4.31
CA LYS A 80 -4.06 14.72 5.51
C LYS A 80 -2.69 14.05 5.37
N LEU A 81 -2.63 12.86 4.76
CA LEU A 81 -1.36 12.17 4.51
C LEU A 81 -0.49 12.92 3.51
N LYS A 82 -1.06 13.48 2.43
CA LYS A 82 -0.34 14.32 1.46
C LYS A 82 0.24 15.57 2.12
N SER A 83 -0.54 16.20 3.00
CA SER A 83 -0.11 17.36 3.80
C SER A 83 0.87 17.00 4.92
N ARG A 84 1.20 15.71 5.09
CA ARG A 84 2.04 15.17 6.18
C ARG A 84 1.51 15.48 7.58
N GLU A 85 0.21 15.73 7.71
CA GLU A 85 -0.47 15.97 8.99
C GLU A 85 -0.63 14.69 9.82
N ILE A 86 -0.64 13.54 9.16
CA ILE A 86 -0.78 12.23 9.79
C ILE A 86 0.32 11.27 9.32
N THR A 87 0.64 10.30 10.16
CA THR A 87 1.58 9.23 9.81
C THR A 87 0.91 8.17 8.92
N PHE A 88 1.72 7.37 8.23
CA PHE A 88 1.22 6.24 7.45
C PHE A 88 0.42 5.23 8.29
N GLN A 89 0.85 5.00 9.54
CA GLN A 89 0.13 4.10 10.45
C GLN A 89 -1.28 4.62 10.77
N GLU A 90 -1.42 5.92 10.95
CA GLU A 90 -2.70 6.56 11.22
C GLU A 90 -3.60 6.60 9.97
N TYR A 91 -3.01 6.85 8.80
CA TYR A 91 -3.68 6.68 7.51
C TYR A 91 -4.29 5.28 7.36
N ARG A 92 -3.51 4.22 7.65
CA ARG A 92 -3.98 2.83 7.61
C ARG A 92 -5.16 2.59 8.54
N ARG A 93 -5.08 3.06 9.79
CA ARG A 93 -6.17 2.90 10.77
C ARG A 93 -7.44 3.58 10.31
N ASN A 94 -7.33 4.78 9.73
CA ASN A 94 -8.47 5.54 9.24
C ASN A 94 -9.09 4.90 7.99
N LEU A 95 -8.27 4.35 7.08
CA LEU A 95 -8.77 3.55 5.96
C LEU A 95 -9.51 2.28 6.40
N ALA A 96 -8.96 1.57 7.39
CA ALA A 96 -9.62 0.39 7.95
C ALA A 96 -10.95 0.76 8.65
N LYS A 97 -11.00 1.90 9.33
CA LYS A 97 -12.25 2.45 9.89
C LYS A 97 -13.25 2.87 8.81
N ALA A 98 -12.76 3.33 7.65
CA ALA A 98 -13.57 3.70 6.50
C ALA A 98 -14.01 2.50 5.62
N GLY A 99 -13.72 1.28 6.06
CA GLY A 99 -14.13 0.04 5.40
C GLY A 99 -13.32 -0.37 4.19
N VAL A 100 -12.07 0.10 4.09
CA VAL A 100 -11.13 -0.38 3.06
C VAL A 100 -10.42 -1.62 3.57
N PHE A 101 -10.60 -2.75 2.86
CA PHE A 101 -10.00 -4.04 3.20
C PHE A 101 -8.65 -4.25 2.51
N SER A 102 -8.59 -3.90 1.22
CA SER A 102 -7.42 -4.07 0.39
C SER A 102 -7.29 -2.90 -0.57
N VAL A 103 -6.06 -2.53 -0.85
CA VAL A 103 -5.74 -1.52 -1.86
C VAL A 103 -4.83 -2.20 -2.88
N GLY A 104 -5.09 -2.02 -4.17
CA GLY A 104 -4.30 -2.66 -5.23
C GLY A 104 -3.78 -1.68 -6.28
N TYR A 105 -2.57 -1.94 -6.78
CA TYR A 105 -1.98 -1.25 -7.93
C TYR A 105 -1.92 -2.20 -9.12
N LYS A 106 -2.25 -1.72 -10.32
CA LYS A 106 -2.16 -2.52 -11.56
C LYS A 106 -1.56 -1.68 -12.70
N TYR A 107 -0.37 -2.07 -13.17
CA TYR A 107 0.24 -1.50 -14.37
C TYR A 107 -0.41 -2.13 -15.63
N PRO A 108 -0.61 -1.41 -16.77
CA PRO A 108 -0.28 -0.02 -17.09
C PRO A 108 -1.46 0.96 -16.94
N ARG A 109 -2.58 0.57 -16.32
CA ARG A 109 -3.80 1.40 -16.35
C ARG A 109 -3.65 2.70 -15.54
N THR A 110 -3.76 3.79 -16.28
CA THR A 110 -3.86 5.23 -15.97
C THR A 110 -4.95 5.65 -14.99
N LYS A 111 -5.46 4.74 -14.15
CA LYS A 111 -6.29 5.16 -13.01
C LYS A 111 -5.35 5.34 -11.82
N LYS A 112 -5.02 6.61 -11.55
CA LYS A 112 -4.58 7.12 -10.25
C LYS A 112 -5.65 6.83 -9.18
N ILE A 113 -6.01 5.57 -8.97
CA ILE A 113 -6.74 5.17 -7.77
C ILE A 113 -5.68 5.16 -6.70
N LEU A 114 -5.73 6.25 -5.93
CA LEU A 114 -5.01 6.53 -4.71
C LEU A 114 -4.62 5.24 -3.97
N LEU A 115 -3.39 4.79 -4.17
CA LEU A 115 -2.70 3.97 -3.20
C LEU A 115 -1.55 4.78 -2.67
N TYR A 116 -1.88 5.58 -1.66
CA TYR A 116 -0.88 6.03 -0.73
C TYR A 116 -0.54 4.81 0.13
N LEU A 117 0.48 4.09 -0.31
CA LEU A 117 1.16 3.04 0.45
C LEU A 117 1.88 3.58 1.68
#